data_AF-A0AA87BYG0-F1
#
_entry.id   AF-A0AA87BYG0-F1
#
_cell.length_a   1.000
_cell.length_b   1.000
_cell.length_c   1.000
_cell.angle_alpha   90.00
_cell.angle_beta   90.00
_cell.angle_gamma   90.00
#
_symmetry.space_group_name_H-M   'P 1'
#
loop_
_entity.id
_entity.type
_entity.pdbx_description
1 polymer ?
#
loop_
_entity_poly.entity_id
_entity_poly.type
_entity_poly.pdbx_seq_one_letter_code
_entity_poly.pdbx_strand_id
1 'polypeptide(L)'
;MARVIGGISTSHIPSIGKAIENNLQETEYWQPFFKNFPGIHAWLEQEKPDVAVVFYNDHGLEFFLDKKPTFAIGAAASYMNADEGWGIPTIPAIPGDPEFSWHICNHLVESEFDITICQEMKVDHGLTVPMQLMWPNNSYSHMKVIPVCLNVEQHPMPSPKRCYNLGKAIGEAIDSYDKDLKVVVLGTGGLSHQLDGERAGYINKEFDLYCMDKLISDPDELSKLTIHDLIANGGAQGPEFIMWMGMRGALNGELNVLQSDYHAPISNTGAGTMLIENK
;
A
#
# COMPACT_ATOMS: atom_id res chain seq x y z
N MET A 1 11.85 -21.71 -2.15
CA MET A 1 11.69 -20.72 -1.06
C MET A 1 10.99 -19.53 -1.66
N ALA A 2 10.07 -18.96 -0.91
CA ALA A 2 9.37 -17.77 -1.37
C ALA A 2 10.36 -16.61 -1.44
N ARG A 3 10.07 -15.64 -2.31
CA ARG A 3 10.93 -14.47 -2.50
C ARG A 3 10.09 -13.26 -2.88
N VAL A 4 10.53 -12.11 -2.42
CA VAL A 4 10.01 -10.83 -2.91
C VAL A 4 10.60 -10.54 -4.29
N ILE A 5 9.76 -10.46 -5.32
CA ILE A 5 10.20 -10.18 -6.70
C ILE A 5 10.22 -8.69 -7.03
N GLY A 6 9.51 -7.87 -6.27
CA GLY A 6 9.45 -6.43 -6.47
C GLY A 6 8.46 -5.73 -5.56
N GLY A 7 8.56 -4.41 -5.56
CA GLY A 7 7.68 -3.49 -4.85
C GLY A 7 6.94 -2.58 -5.84
N ILE A 8 5.66 -2.33 -5.58
CA ILE A 8 4.86 -1.35 -6.34
C ILE A 8 4.27 -0.36 -5.35
N SER A 9 4.37 0.94 -5.64
CA SER A 9 3.68 1.97 -4.85
C SER A 9 2.69 2.75 -5.70
N THR A 10 1.56 3.15 -5.11
CA THR A 10 0.55 3.98 -5.76
C THR A 10 -0.40 4.63 -4.76
N SER A 11 -0.96 5.79 -5.11
CA SER A 11 -2.10 6.37 -4.39
C SER A 11 -3.34 5.48 -4.47
N HIS A 12 -4.15 5.46 -3.41
CA HIS A 12 -5.34 4.61 -3.32
C HIS A 12 -6.66 5.37 -3.23
N ILE A 13 -6.68 6.68 -3.52
CA ILE A 13 -7.84 7.53 -3.24
C ILE A 13 -9.14 6.99 -3.88
N PRO A 14 -10.29 7.14 -3.21
CA PRO A 14 -11.54 6.50 -3.66
C PRO A 14 -12.05 7.07 -5.00
N SER A 15 -11.65 8.30 -5.37
CA SER A 15 -11.98 8.88 -6.67
C SER A 15 -11.34 8.13 -7.84
N ILE A 16 -10.21 7.44 -7.65
CA ILE A 16 -9.66 6.54 -8.67
C ILE A 16 -10.63 5.37 -8.90
N GLY A 17 -11.14 4.75 -7.83
CA GLY A 17 -12.17 3.70 -7.93
C GLY A 17 -13.42 4.18 -8.68
N LYS A 18 -13.89 5.40 -8.39
CA LYS A 18 -14.99 6.03 -9.15
C LYS A 18 -14.64 6.25 -10.63
N ALA A 19 -13.41 6.64 -10.93
CA ALA A 19 -12.95 6.82 -12.30
C ALA A 19 -12.93 5.50 -13.07
N ILE A 20 -12.49 4.41 -12.42
CA ILE A 20 -12.49 3.07 -12.99
C ILE A 20 -13.92 2.61 -13.30
N GLU A 21 -14.82 2.71 -12.32
CA GLU A 21 -16.23 2.30 -12.45
C GLU A 21 -16.94 3.05 -13.59
N ASN A 22 -16.71 4.37 -13.68
CA ASN A 22 -17.37 5.22 -14.68
C ASN A 22 -16.62 5.27 -16.03
N ASN A 23 -15.60 4.43 -16.25
CA ASN A 23 -14.80 4.38 -17.47
C ASN A 23 -14.17 5.75 -17.85
N LEU A 24 -13.68 6.50 -16.85
CA LEU A 24 -13.15 7.85 -17.03
C LEU A 24 -11.65 7.91 -17.32
N GLN A 25 -10.97 6.76 -17.41
CA GLN A 25 -9.51 6.65 -17.49
C GLN A 25 -8.91 7.42 -18.69
N GLU A 26 -9.65 7.52 -19.80
CA GLU A 26 -9.21 8.20 -21.03
C GLU A 26 -9.60 9.70 -21.09
N THR A 27 -10.29 10.22 -20.06
CA THR A 27 -10.63 11.65 -20.02
C THR A 27 -9.39 12.51 -19.77
N GLU A 28 -9.40 13.77 -20.23
CA GLU A 28 -8.28 14.71 -20.09
C GLU A 28 -7.77 14.82 -18.64
N TYR A 29 -8.67 14.75 -17.66
CA TYR A 29 -8.33 14.82 -16.24
C TYR A 29 -7.59 13.57 -15.73
N TRP A 30 -8.06 12.37 -16.12
CA TRP A 30 -7.59 11.10 -15.55
C TRP A 30 -6.46 10.45 -16.36
N GLN A 31 -6.41 10.69 -17.67
CA GLN A 31 -5.42 10.10 -18.57
C GLN A 31 -3.97 10.30 -18.11
N PRO A 32 -3.56 11.47 -17.58
CA PRO A 32 -2.18 11.67 -17.11
C PRO A 32 -1.78 10.79 -15.93
N PHE A 33 -2.73 10.30 -15.13
CA PHE A 33 -2.48 9.33 -14.06
C PHE A 33 -2.49 7.89 -14.59
N PHE A 34 -3.54 7.51 -15.33
CA PHE A 34 -3.70 6.12 -15.79
C PHE A 34 -2.64 5.69 -16.81
N LYS A 35 -2.05 6.63 -17.56
CA LYS A 35 -0.95 6.33 -18.50
C LYS A 35 0.31 5.76 -17.83
N ASN A 36 0.40 5.82 -16.49
CA ASN A 36 1.54 5.30 -15.73
C ASN A 36 1.40 3.80 -15.43
N PHE A 37 0.26 3.16 -15.68
CA PHE A 37 0.05 1.74 -15.33
C PHE A 37 0.41 0.70 -16.40
N PRO A 38 0.43 0.97 -17.73
CA PRO A 38 0.75 -0.05 -18.72
C PRO A 38 2.10 -0.76 -18.53
N GLY A 39 3.14 -0.03 -18.08
CA GLY A 39 4.45 -0.62 -17.77
C GLY A 39 4.39 -1.60 -16.59
N ILE A 40 3.61 -1.25 -15.57
CA ILE A 40 3.34 -2.12 -14.41
C ILE A 40 2.54 -3.35 -14.82
N HIS A 41 1.51 -3.20 -15.67
CA HIS A 41 0.72 -4.33 -16.17
C HIS A 41 1.59 -5.32 -16.96
N ALA A 42 2.48 -4.81 -17.81
CA ALA A 42 3.41 -5.65 -18.57
C ALA A 42 4.36 -6.41 -17.64
N TRP A 43 4.89 -5.76 -16.60
CA TRP A 43 5.74 -6.41 -15.61
C TRP A 43 4.99 -7.46 -14.80
N LEU A 44 3.76 -7.18 -14.35
CA LEU A 44 2.94 -8.14 -13.61
C LEU A 44 2.56 -9.36 -14.46
N GLU A 45 2.25 -9.17 -15.75
CA GLU A 45 1.98 -10.28 -16.68
C GLU A 45 3.24 -11.11 -16.97
N GLN A 46 4.43 -10.49 -16.97
CA GLN A 46 5.69 -11.20 -17.13
C GLN A 46 6.03 -11.99 -15.86
N GLU A 47 6.04 -11.33 -14.71
CA GLU A 47 6.55 -11.89 -13.46
C GLU A 47 5.54 -12.77 -12.75
N LYS A 48 4.23 -12.64 -13.01
CA LYS A 48 3.14 -13.50 -12.50
C LYS A 48 3.28 -13.81 -11.00
N PRO A 49 3.16 -12.83 -10.11
CA PRO A 49 3.21 -13.07 -8.66
C PRO A 49 2.12 -14.05 -8.22
N ASP A 50 2.46 -14.89 -7.25
CA ASP A 50 1.53 -15.82 -6.61
C ASP A 50 0.80 -15.16 -5.43
N VAL A 51 1.45 -14.18 -4.79
CA VAL A 51 0.94 -13.46 -3.62
C VAL A 51 1.25 -11.97 -3.71
N ALA A 52 0.29 -11.12 -3.32
CA ALA A 52 0.51 -9.72 -3.01
C ALA A 52 0.42 -9.48 -1.49
N VAL A 53 1.47 -8.91 -0.91
CA VAL A 53 1.43 -8.34 0.45
C VAL A 53 1.13 -6.86 0.32
N VAL A 54 0.02 -6.37 0.88
CA VAL A 54 -0.48 -5.02 0.62
C VAL A 54 -0.46 -4.18 1.89
N PHE A 55 0.49 -3.27 1.99
CA PHE A 55 0.53 -2.23 3.01
C PHE A 55 -0.48 -1.14 2.66
N TYR A 56 -1.51 -1.01 3.49
CA TYR A 56 -2.56 0.00 3.36
C TYR A 56 -3.00 0.48 4.75
N ASN A 57 -3.92 1.44 4.83
CA ASN A 57 -4.64 1.80 6.06
C ASN A 57 -6.13 1.63 5.82
N ASP A 58 -6.83 1.19 6.86
CA ASP A 58 -8.29 1.17 6.89
C ASP A 58 -8.85 2.54 7.27
N HIS A 59 -9.84 2.99 6.50
CA HIS A 59 -10.48 4.29 6.56
C HIS A 59 -11.77 4.29 7.40
N GLY A 60 -11.81 3.43 8.41
CA GLY A 60 -12.95 3.30 9.32
C GLY A 60 -14.02 2.30 8.85
N LEU A 61 -13.73 1.48 7.83
CA LEU A 61 -14.65 0.43 7.39
C LEU A 61 -14.60 -0.79 8.32
N GLU A 62 -13.40 -1.29 8.62
CA GLU A 62 -13.16 -2.40 9.53
C GLU A 62 -12.77 -1.93 10.94
N PHE A 63 -11.85 -0.96 11.01
CA PHE A 63 -11.27 -0.46 12.24
C PHE A 63 -11.76 0.96 12.51
N PHE A 64 -12.90 1.04 13.16
CA PHE A 64 -13.46 2.31 13.62
C PHE A 64 -12.77 2.81 14.91
N LEU A 65 -13.17 3.99 15.40
CA LEU A 65 -12.49 4.68 16.49
C LEU A 65 -12.53 3.94 17.85
N ASP A 66 -13.41 2.95 18.01
CA ASP A 66 -13.46 2.08 19.19
C ASP A 66 -12.33 1.04 19.22
N LYS A 67 -11.76 0.68 18.06
CA LYS A 67 -10.64 -0.25 17.91
C LYS A 67 -9.71 0.16 16.77
N LYS A 68 -8.58 0.80 17.10
CA LYS A 68 -7.56 1.19 16.12
C LYS A 68 -6.20 0.51 16.39
N PRO A 69 -5.96 -0.69 15.84
CA PRO A 69 -4.69 -1.40 16.04
C PRO A 69 -3.54 -0.65 15.35
N THR A 70 -2.35 -0.63 15.94
CA THR A 70 -1.17 -0.03 15.29
C THR A 70 -0.81 -0.76 14.00
N PHE A 71 -0.77 -2.10 14.07
CA PHE A 71 -0.55 -3.01 12.95
C PHE A 71 -1.59 -4.11 13.00
N ALA A 72 -2.27 -4.36 11.89
CA ALA A 72 -3.21 -5.47 11.74
C ALA A 72 -2.89 -6.27 10.48
N ILE A 73 -2.76 -7.59 10.62
CA ILE A 73 -2.42 -8.50 9.52
C ILE A 73 -3.63 -9.37 9.21
N GLY A 74 -4.09 -9.35 7.97
CA GLY A 74 -5.14 -10.25 7.50
C GLY A 74 -4.62 -11.68 7.40
N ALA A 75 -5.34 -12.62 8.01
CA ALA A 75 -5.07 -14.06 7.98
C ALA A 75 -6.32 -14.87 7.61
N ALA A 76 -7.23 -14.25 6.85
CA ALA A 76 -8.47 -14.87 6.40
C ALA A 76 -8.30 -15.58 5.04
N ALA A 77 -9.21 -16.50 4.72
CA ALA A 77 -9.21 -17.18 3.42
C ALA A 77 -9.74 -16.31 2.27
N SER A 78 -10.46 -15.24 2.61
CA SER A 78 -11.12 -14.35 1.66
C SER A 78 -11.41 -13.01 2.32
N TYR A 79 -11.33 -11.93 1.55
CA TYR A 79 -11.62 -10.56 2.00
C TYR A 79 -12.72 -9.94 1.14
N MET A 80 -13.67 -9.26 1.79
CA MET A 80 -14.78 -8.57 1.13
C MET A 80 -14.69 -7.08 1.42
N ASN A 81 -15.05 -6.25 0.44
CA ASN A 81 -15.30 -4.83 0.69
C ASN A 81 -16.79 -4.57 0.89
N ALA A 82 -17.11 -3.38 1.39
CA ALA A 82 -18.47 -2.90 1.54
C ALA A 82 -18.53 -1.42 1.14
N ASP A 83 -19.74 -0.89 0.97
CA ASP A 83 -19.91 0.53 0.70
C ASP A 83 -19.45 1.36 1.90
N GLU A 84 -18.55 2.30 1.62
CA GLU A 84 -17.97 3.23 2.57
C GLU A 84 -18.73 4.58 2.59
N GLY A 85 -19.90 4.63 1.93
CA GLY A 85 -20.69 5.83 1.74
C GLY A 85 -20.35 6.60 0.45
N TRP A 86 -19.43 6.07 -0.36
CA TRP A 86 -19.02 6.68 -1.63
C TRP A 86 -19.88 6.27 -2.82
N GLY A 87 -20.73 5.24 -2.68
CA GLY A 87 -21.54 4.69 -3.76
C GLY A 87 -20.72 3.97 -4.83
N ILE A 88 -19.54 3.46 -4.47
CA ILE A 88 -18.69 2.65 -5.34
C ILE A 88 -19.15 1.19 -5.18
N PRO A 89 -19.45 0.46 -6.27
CA PRO A 89 -19.84 -0.95 -6.17
C PRO A 89 -18.75 -1.81 -5.51
N THR A 90 -19.19 -2.85 -4.80
CA THR A 90 -18.27 -3.86 -4.27
C THR A 90 -17.65 -4.69 -5.39
N ILE A 91 -16.42 -5.16 -5.20
CA ILE A 91 -15.71 -6.03 -6.14
C ILE A 91 -15.84 -7.51 -5.72
N PRO A 92 -15.52 -8.47 -6.61
CA PRO A 92 -15.42 -9.87 -6.22
C PRO A 92 -14.45 -10.06 -5.07
N ALA A 93 -14.79 -10.98 -4.16
CA ALA A 93 -13.98 -11.25 -2.97
C ALA A 93 -12.52 -11.57 -3.34
N ILE A 94 -11.60 -11.00 -2.57
CA ILE A 94 -10.16 -11.14 -2.79
C ILE A 94 -9.68 -12.40 -2.06
N PRO A 95 -9.07 -13.38 -2.77
CA PRO A 95 -8.57 -14.59 -2.13
C PRO A 95 -7.43 -14.30 -1.15
N GLY A 96 -7.53 -14.80 0.07
CA GLY A 96 -6.44 -14.79 1.05
C GLY A 96 -5.65 -16.09 1.07
N ASP A 97 -4.55 -16.10 1.83
CA ASP A 97 -3.71 -17.28 2.08
C ASP A 97 -3.51 -17.47 3.58
N PRO A 98 -4.39 -18.22 4.27
CA PRO A 98 -4.29 -18.39 5.72
C PRO A 98 -2.95 -18.99 6.16
N GLU A 99 -2.43 -19.99 5.44
CA GLU A 99 -1.19 -20.68 5.82
C GLU A 99 0.00 -19.72 5.76
N PHE A 100 0.15 -19.00 4.65
CA PHE A 100 1.24 -18.04 4.50
C PHE A 100 1.07 -16.82 5.41
N SER A 101 -0.17 -16.36 5.63
CA SER A 101 -0.45 -15.25 6.55
C SER A 101 -0.07 -15.60 7.99
N TRP A 102 -0.37 -16.83 8.45
CA TRP A 102 0.00 -17.29 9.78
C TRP A 102 1.51 -17.46 9.94
N HIS A 103 2.22 -17.89 8.89
CA HIS A 103 3.69 -17.90 8.87
C HIS A 103 4.26 -16.49 9.12
N ILE A 104 3.77 -15.48 8.40
CA ILE A 104 4.16 -14.08 8.61
C ILE A 104 3.80 -13.60 10.01
N CYS A 105 2.59 -13.89 10.50
CA CYS A 105 2.15 -13.47 11.83
C CYS A 105 3.04 -14.06 12.95
N ASN A 106 3.38 -15.35 12.86
CA ASN A 106 4.25 -16.00 13.84
C ASN A 106 5.64 -15.35 13.84
N HIS A 107 6.23 -15.17 12.66
CA HIS A 107 7.54 -14.53 12.53
C HIS A 107 7.57 -13.11 13.09
N LEU A 108 6.50 -12.33 12.85
CA LEU A 108 6.36 -10.97 13.39
C LEU A 108 6.30 -10.94 14.91
N VAL A 109 5.53 -11.84 15.52
CA VAL A 109 5.45 -11.96 16.99
C VAL A 109 6.79 -12.39 17.57
N GLU A 110 7.48 -13.35 16.94
CA GLU A 110 8.84 -13.78 17.33
C GLU A 110 9.88 -12.66 17.17
N SER A 111 9.64 -11.74 16.23
CA SER A 111 10.45 -10.53 15.99
C SER A 111 10.04 -9.34 16.86
N GLU A 112 9.28 -9.58 17.94
CA GLU A 112 8.85 -8.59 18.92
C GLU A 112 7.94 -7.47 18.35
N PHE A 113 7.15 -7.76 17.31
CA PHE A 113 6.07 -6.88 16.86
C PHE A 113 4.72 -7.24 17.50
N ASP A 114 4.13 -6.28 18.19
CA ASP A 114 2.75 -6.38 18.71
C ASP A 114 1.73 -6.17 17.58
N ILE A 115 1.40 -7.25 16.86
CA ILE A 115 0.40 -7.23 15.79
C ILE A 115 -0.99 -7.64 16.28
N THR A 116 -2.01 -7.14 15.59
CA THR A 116 -3.37 -7.72 15.63
C THR A 116 -3.53 -8.71 14.48
N ILE A 117 -3.92 -9.94 14.77
CA ILE A 117 -4.19 -10.96 13.74
C ILE A 117 -5.68 -10.95 13.40
N CYS A 118 -6.00 -10.77 12.13
CA CYS A 118 -7.36 -10.62 11.64
C CYS A 118 -7.77 -11.84 10.81
N GLN A 119 -8.39 -12.83 11.46
CA GLN A 119 -8.92 -14.02 10.78
C GLN A 119 -10.22 -13.75 10.02
N GLU A 120 -10.84 -12.60 10.30
CA GLU A 120 -11.93 -12.00 9.53
C GLU A 120 -11.69 -10.50 9.52
N MET A 121 -11.82 -9.87 8.34
CA MET A 121 -11.82 -8.41 8.20
C MET A 121 -12.40 -8.02 6.84
N LYS A 122 -13.03 -6.85 6.81
CA LYS A 122 -13.30 -6.15 5.55
C LYS A 122 -12.05 -5.43 5.06
N VAL A 123 -12.01 -5.18 3.76
CA VAL A 123 -10.97 -4.37 3.11
C VAL A 123 -11.66 -3.23 2.38
N ASP A 124 -11.11 -2.03 2.45
CA ASP A 124 -11.72 -0.81 1.94
C ASP A 124 -11.05 -0.34 0.63
N HIS A 125 -11.31 0.89 0.21
CA HIS A 125 -10.68 1.50 -0.96
C HIS A 125 -9.14 1.53 -0.87
N GLY A 126 -8.55 1.63 0.32
CA GLY A 126 -7.11 1.68 0.53
C GLY A 126 -6.38 0.42 0.03
N LEU A 127 -7.07 -0.72 0.02
CA LEU A 127 -6.60 -1.97 -0.58
C LEU A 127 -7.23 -2.23 -1.95
N THR A 128 -8.54 -2.03 -2.10
CA THR A 128 -9.26 -2.44 -3.31
C THR A 128 -8.93 -1.60 -4.54
N VAL A 129 -8.68 -0.28 -4.39
CA VAL A 129 -8.29 0.58 -5.51
C VAL A 129 -6.94 0.16 -6.12
N PRO A 130 -5.86 -0.03 -5.32
CA PRO A 130 -4.60 -0.59 -5.82
C PRO A 130 -4.78 -1.95 -6.52
N MET A 131 -5.62 -2.84 -5.99
CA MET A 131 -5.91 -4.12 -6.64
C MET A 131 -6.54 -3.95 -8.03
N GLN A 132 -7.49 -3.03 -8.19
CA GLN A 132 -8.11 -2.72 -9.49
C GLN A 132 -7.13 -2.03 -10.45
N LEU A 133 -6.20 -1.23 -9.93
CA LEU A 133 -5.15 -0.59 -10.72
C LEU A 133 -4.14 -1.60 -11.26
N MET A 134 -3.69 -2.55 -10.43
CA MET A 134 -2.68 -3.55 -10.80
C MET A 134 -3.28 -4.68 -11.65
N TRP A 135 -4.51 -5.09 -11.35
CA TRP A 135 -5.24 -6.15 -12.05
C TRP A 135 -6.60 -5.66 -12.53
N PRO A 136 -6.65 -4.91 -13.65
CA PRO A 136 -7.89 -4.41 -14.22
C PRO A 136 -8.92 -5.52 -14.47
N ASN A 137 -10.20 -5.16 -14.44
CA ASN A 137 -11.34 -6.08 -14.56
C ASN A 137 -11.36 -7.18 -13.49
N ASN A 138 -10.76 -6.92 -12.32
CA ASN A 138 -10.65 -7.87 -11.21
C ASN A 138 -9.93 -9.17 -11.60
N SER A 139 -8.89 -9.07 -12.43
CA SER A 139 -8.13 -10.22 -12.95
C SER A 139 -7.14 -10.84 -11.93
N TYR A 140 -7.29 -10.53 -10.64
CA TYR A 140 -6.43 -10.98 -9.54
C TYR A 140 -6.81 -12.36 -8.95
N SER A 141 -7.83 -13.06 -9.48
CA SER A 141 -8.35 -14.31 -8.87
C SER A 141 -7.33 -15.46 -8.80
N HIS A 142 -6.25 -15.38 -9.58
CA HIS A 142 -5.16 -16.35 -9.60
C HIS A 142 -4.18 -16.18 -8.43
N MET A 143 -4.15 -14.98 -7.84
CA MET A 143 -3.20 -14.58 -6.81
C MET A 143 -3.87 -14.58 -5.44
N LYS A 144 -3.08 -14.70 -4.38
CA LYS A 144 -3.51 -14.48 -2.99
C LYS A 144 -3.11 -13.09 -2.49
N VAL A 145 -3.84 -12.56 -1.51
CA VAL A 145 -3.55 -11.26 -0.91
C VAL A 145 -3.40 -11.41 0.60
N ILE A 146 -2.38 -10.74 1.15
CA ILE A 146 -2.16 -10.60 2.59
C ILE A 146 -2.24 -9.11 2.93
N PRO A 147 -3.36 -8.64 3.49
CA PRO A 147 -3.50 -7.25 3.95
C PRO A 147 -2.59 -6.96 5.14
N VAL A 148 -1.85 -5.85 5.08
CA VAL A 148 -1.05 -5.30 6.17
C VAL A 148 -1.55 -3.89 6.46
N CYS A 149 -2.48 -3.77 7.41
CA CYS A 149 -3.12 -2.51 7.76
C CYS A 149 -2.30 -1.76 8.82
N LEU A 150 -1.94 -0.51 8.53
CA LEU A 150 -1.24 0.39 9.45
C LEU A 150 -2.18 1.50 9.94
N ASN A 151 -2.14 1.83 11.24
CA ASN A 151 -2.87 3.00 11.74
C ASN A 151 -2.16 4.30 11.35
N VAL A 152 -2.76 5.06 10.44
CA VAL A 152 -2.35 6.41 10.03
C VAL A 152 -3.46 7.46 10.23
N GLU A 153 -4.54 7.09 10.91
CA GLU A 153 -5.69 7.98 11.12
C GLU A 153 -5.74 8.57 12.53
N GLN A 154 -5.40 7.75 13.54
CA GLN A 154 -5.51 8.12 14.94
C GLN A 154 -4.14 8.22 15.59
N HIS A 155 -3.81 9.36 16.18
CA HIS A 155 -2.61 9.47 17.00
C HIS A 155 -2.75 8.66 18.31
N PRO A 156 -1.65 8.03 18.79
CA PRO A 156 -0.32 7.95 18.18
C PRO A 156 -0.23 6.93 17.03
N MET A 157 0.48 7.30 15.96
CA MET A 157 0.77 6.45 14.80
C MET A 157 2.17 5.81 14.92
N PRO A 158 2.44 4.65 14.31
CA PRO A 158 3.78 4.08 14.28
C PRO A 158 4.74 4.98 13.48
N SER A 159 5.95 5.20 13.99
CA SER A 159 6.96 6.02 13.30
C SER A 159 7.39 5.41 11.95
N PRO A 160 7.89 6.22 10.98
CA PRO A 160 8.49 5.73 9.74
C PRO A 160 9.52 4.61 9.94
N LYS A 161 10.42 4.76 10.94
CA LYS A 161 11.38 3.71 11.32
C LYS A 161 10.72 2.39 11.71
N ARG A 162 9.64 2.44 12.49
CA ARG A 162 8.92 1.23 12.95
C ARG A 162 8.24 0.52 11.77
N CYS A 163 7.68 1.27 10.82
CA CYS A 163 7.09 0.70 9.61
C CYS A 163 8.17 0.13 8.66
N TYR A 164 9.30 0.79 8.50
CA TYR A 164 10.44 0.25 7.74
C TYR A 164 10.95 -1.06 8.35
N ASN A 165 11.09 -1.13 9.67
CA ASN A 165 11.50 -2.35 10.37
C ASN A 165 10.43 -3.46 10.31
N LEU A 166 9.14 -3.12 10.36
CA LEU A 166 8.05 -4.08 10.12
C LEU A 166 8.17 -4.68 8.73
N GLY A 167 8.43 -3.85 7.72
CA GLY A 167 8.69 -4.28 6.35
C GLY A 167 9.85 -5.28 6.27
N LYS A 168 10.97 -4.99 6.94
CA LYS A 168 12.13 -5.91 6.99
C LYS A 168 11.75 -7.27 7.56
N ALA A 169 11.06 -7.29 8.69
CA ALA A 169 10.61 -8.53 9.33
C ALA A 169 9.61 -9.30 8.44
N ILE A 170 8.75 -8.60 7.68
CA ILE A 170 7.89 -9.25 6.69
C ILE A 170 8.71 -9.83 5.53
N GLY A 171 9.72 -9.12 5.04
CA GLY A 171 10.65 -9.64 4.02
C GLY A 171 11.38 -10.91 4.49
N GLU A 172 11.89 -10.90 5.72
CA GLU A 172 12.53 -12.06 6.37
C GLU A 172 11.55 -13.24 6.56
N ALA A 173 10.30 -12.95 6.93
CA ALA A 173 9.24 -13.96 6.99
C ALA A 173 8.95 -14.57 5.61
N ILE A 174 8.91 -13.76 4.55
CA ILE A 174 8.71 -14.25 3.18
C ILE A 174 9.87 -15.16 2.77
N ASP A 175 11.11 -14.71 2.96
CA ASP A 175 12.31 -15.46 2.54
C ASP A 175 12.47 -16.79 3.29
N SER A 176 11.95 -16.87 4.53
CA SER A 176 11.97 -18.09 5.35
C SER A 176 10.83 -19.07 5.06
N TYR A 177 9.90 -18.76 4.15
CA TYR A 177 8.80 -19.65 3.82
C TYR A 177 9.20 -20.71 2.79
N ASP A 178 8.94 -21.98 3.11
CA ASP A 178 9.49 -23.12 2.38
C ASP A 178 8.93 -23.27 0.95
N LYS A 179 7.72 -22.79 0.68
CA LYS A 179 7.07 -22.89 -0.64
C LYS A 179 7.71 -21.94 -1.64
N ASP A 180 7.89 -22.35 -2.89
CA ASP A 180 8.37 -21.47 -3.97
C ASP A 180 7.24 -20.55 -4.45
N LEU A 181 7.16 -19.35 -3.86
CA LEU A 181 6.20 -18.32 -4.21
C LEU A 181 6.91 -17.05 -4.66
N LYS A 182 6.39 -16.40 -5.70
CA LYS A 182 6.76 -15.04 -6.08
C LYS A 182 5.83 -14.07 -5.38
N VAL A 183 6.40 -13.23 -4.51
CA VAL A 183 5.65 -12.25 -3.74
C VAL A 183 5.91 -10.86 -4.28
N VAL A 184 4.85 -10.12 -4.63
CA VAL A 184 4.93 -8.68 -4.89
C VAL A 184 4.46 -7.93 -3.64
N VAL A 185 5.13 -6.83 -3.30
CA VAL A 185 4.77 -6.02 -2.13
C VAL A 185 4.23 -4.68 -2.59
N LEU A 186 3.04 -4.31 -2.11
CA LEU A 186 2.38 -3.05 -2.46
C LEU A 186 2.48 -2.09 -1.28
N GLY A 187 2.92 -0.87 -1.53
CA GLY A 187 2.86 0.26 -0.59
C GLY A 187 1.85 1.28 -1.10
N THR A 188 0.69 1.36 -0.46
CA THR A 188 -0.42 2.18 -0.97
C THR A 188 -0.53 3.49 -0.19
N GLY A 189 -1.39 4.40 -0.67
CA GLY A 189 -1.62 5.70 -0.05
C GLY A 189 -0.59 6.77 -0.43
N GLY A 190 -0.66 7.91 0.24
CA GLY A 190 0.17 9.07 -0.05
C GLY A 190 -0.23 9.80 -1.35
N LEU A 191 0.54 10.79 -1.79
CA LEU A 191 1.65 11.43 -1.09
C LEU A 191 1.12 12.65 -0.34
N SER A 192 1.60 13.86 -0.63
CA SER A 192 1.12 15.03 0.08
C SER A 192 -0.36 15.32 -0.23
N HIS A 193 -1.14 15.46 0.84
CA HIS A 193 -2.52 15.92 0.80
C HIS A 193 -3.03 16.35 2.18
N GLN A 194 -4.01 17.25 2.17
CA GLN A 194 -4.79 17.58 3.35
C GLN A 194 -6.28 17.67 2.97
N LEU A 195 -7.13 16.90 3.64
CA LEU A 195 -8.57 16.77 3.31
C LEU A 195 -9.46 17.66 4.17
N ASP A 196 -8.96 18.16 5.29
CA ASP A 196 -9.76 18.87 6.30
C ASP A 196 -9.09 20.16 6.81
N GLY A 197 -9.92 20.99 7.45
CA GLY A 197 -9.53 22.27 8.03
C GLY A 197 -9.19 23.35 7.00
N GLU A 198 -8.67 24.48 7.48
CA GLU A 198 -8.36 25.66 6.65
C GLU A 198 -7.22 25.44 5.64
N ARG A 199 -6.43 24.38 5.83
CA ARG A 199 -5.31 24.00 4.94
C ARG A 199 -5.68 22.85 3.98
N ALA A 200 -6.96 22.51 3.85
CA ALA A 200 -7.43 21.52 2.87
C ALA A 200 -7.00 21.88 1.43
N GLY A 201 -6.64 20.86 0.65
CA GLY A 201 -6.08 21.01 -0.71
C GLY A 201 -4.57 21.27 -0.75
N TYR A 202 -3.87 21.20 0.39
CA TYR A 202 -2.41 21.34 0.46
C TYR A 202 -1.70 20.18 -0.26
N ILE A 203 -0.80 20.52 -1.18
CA ILE A 203 0.09 19.59 -1.90
C ILE A 203 1.50 20.17 -1.87
N ASN A 204 2.48 19.33 -1.61
CA ASN A 204 3.91 19.65 -1.58
C ASN A 204 4.71 18.70 -2.48
N LYS A 205 4.74 19.02 -3.77
CA LYS A 205 5.46 18.23 -4.78
C LYS A 205 6.95 18.06 -4.48
N GLU A 206 7.61 19.05 -3.88
CA GLU A 206 9.05 18.96 -3.56
C GLU A 206 9.30 17.87 -2.52
N PHE A 207 8.49 17.85 -1.46
CA PHE A 207 8.55 16.82 -0.44
C PHE A 207 8.19 15.43 -0.99
N ASP A 208 7.19 15.36 -1.86
CA ASP A 208 6.77 14.10 -2.50
C ASP A 208 7.90 13.48 -3.33
N LEU A 209 8.55 14.28 -4.18
CA LEU A 209 9.68 13.81 -5.00
C LEU A 209 10.90 13.47 -4.14
N TYR A 210 11.15 14.21 -3.06
CA TYR A 210 12.18 13.88 -2.08
C TYR A 210 11.90 12.51 -1.43
N CYS A 211 10.67 12.25 -1.00
CA CYS A 211 10.26 10.98 -0.42
C CYS A 211 10.41 9.82 -1.41
N MET A 212 9.99 9.99 -2.66
CA MET A 212 10.13 8.97 -3.71
C MET A 212 11.61 8.64 -4.01
N ASP A 213 12.47 9.65 -4.11
CA ASP A 213 13.92 9.44 -4.32
C ASP A 213 14.54 8.69 -3.14
N LYS A 214 14.34 9.22 -1.93
CA LYS A 214 14.96 8.69 -0.72
C LYS A 214 14.44 7.32 -0.31
N LEU A 215 13.23 6.95 -0.74
CA LEU A 215 12.73 5.60 -0.54
C LEU A 215 13.70 4.56 -1.12
N ILE A 216 14.35 4.89 -2.23
CA ILE A 216 15.30 4.01 -2.92
C ILE A 216 16.72 4.32 -2.47
N SER A 217 17.12 5.59 -2.53
CA SER A 217 18.51 6.02 -2.41
C SER A 217 19.02 6.02 -0.97
N ASP A 218 18.17 6.33 0.01
CA ASP A 218 18.53 6.40 1.44
C ASP A 218 17.28 6.28 2.34
N PRO A 219 16.70 5.07 2.51
CA PRO A 219 15.53 4.88 3.35
C PRO A 219 15.80 5.16 4.84
N ASP A 220 17.07 5.11 5.27
CA ASP A 220 17.46 5.46 6.64
C ASP A 220 17.26 6.96 6.91
N GLU A 221 17.41 7.83 5.90
CA GLU A 221 17.06 9.26 6.00
C GLU A 221 15.57 9.45 6.29
N LEU A 222 14.70 8.77 5.55
CA LEU A 222 13.24 8.84 5.76
C LEU A 222 12.82 8.22 7.10
N SER A 223 13.53 7.20 7.58
CA SER A 223 13.24 6.57 8.86
C SER A 223 13.38 7.53 10.05
N LYS A 224 14.14 8.62 9.90
CA LYS A 224 14.38 9.63 10.94
C LYS A 224 13.25 10.66 11.05
N LEU A 225 12.37 10.74 10.05
CA LEU A 225 11.23 11.65 10.09
C LEU A 225 10.27 11.25 11.21
N THR A 226 9.69 12.24 11.88
CA THR A 226 8.58 12.03 12.81
C THR A 226 7.24 12.13 12.07
N ILE A 227 6.17 11.65 12.70
CA ILE A 227 4.81 11.86 12.17
C ILE A 227 4.50 13.36 12.03
N HIS A 228 5.02 14.21 12.92
CA HIS A 228 4.84 15.65 12.81
C HIS A 228 5.57 16.24 11.61
N ASP A 229 6.75 15.71 11.25
CA ASP A 229 7.46 16.13 10.04
C ASP A 229 6.67 15.74 8.78
N LEU A 230 6.08 14.54 8.76
CA LEU A 230 5.19 14.11 7.68
C LEU A 230 3.95 14.99 7.58
N ILE A 231 3.33 15.36 8.70
CA ILE A 231 2.15 16.26 8.71
C ILE A 231 2.52 17.67 8.23
N ALA A 232 3.64 18.21 8.71
CA ALA A 232 4.08 19.55 8.36
C ALA A 232 4.37 19.68 6.86
N ASN A 233 5.11 18.71 6.30
CA ASN A 233 5.57 18.76 4.92
C ASN A 233 4.60 18.13 3.92
N GLY A 234 3.85 17.10 4.33
CA GLY A 234 2.93 16.33 3.49
C GLY A 234 1.44 16.62 3.70
N GLY A 235 1.06 17.41 4.71
CA GLY A 235 -0.35 17.63 5.06
C GLY A 235 -0.89 16.60 6.06
N ALA A 236 -2.09 16.84 6.59
CA ALA A 236 -2.62 16.04 7.71
C ALA A 236 -2.73 14.54 7.43
N GLN A 237 -2.99 14.15 6.17
CA GLN A 237 -3.04 12.76 5.72
C GLN A 237 -1.73 12.29 5.07
N GLY A 238 -0.71 13.16 4.97
CA GLY A 238 0.65 12.81 4.56
C GLY A 238 1.33 11.66 5.35
N PRO A 239 0.97 11.36 6.63
CA PRO A 239 1.45 10.16 7.32
C PRO A 239 1.20 8.83 6.62
N GLU A 240 0.30 8.74 5.65
CA GLU A 240 0.12 7.56 4.81
C GLU A 240 1.43 7.06 4.17
N PHE A 241 2.39 7.96 3.94
CA PHE A 241 3.71 7.61 3.41
C PHE A 241 4.44 6.50 4.20
N ILE A 242 4.13 6.27 5.48
CA ILE A 242 4.75 5.18 6.24
C ILE A 242 4.42 3.77 5.70
N MET A 243 3.35 3.62 4.90
CA MET A 243 3.04 2.38 4.20
C MET A 243 4.05 2.09 3.09
N TRP A 244 4.54 3.14 2.42
CA TRP A 244 5.62 3.02 1.44
C TRP A 244 6.93 2.60 2.12
N MET A 245 7.18 3.09 3.33
CA MET A 245 8.31 2.62 4.15
C MET A 245 8.17 1.14 4.52
N GLY A 246 6.95 0.67 4.83
CA GLY A 246 6.66 -0.76 5.03
C GLY A 246 6.98 -1.60 3.81
N MET A 247 6.48 -1.21 2.63
CA MET A 247 6.81 -1.89 1.38
C MET A 247 8.32 -1.90 1.10
N ARG A 248 8.98 -0.74 1.23
CA ARG A 248 10.42 -0.61 1.01
C ARG A 248 11.23 -1.47 1.96
N GLY A 249 10.78 -1.62 3.21
CA GLY A 249 11.43 -2.49 4.20
C GLY A 249 11.45 -3.95 3.78
N ALA A 250 10.44 -4.43 3.07
CA ALA A 250 10.36 -5.81 2.60
C ALA A 250 11.24 -6.11 1.36
N LEU A 251 11.81 -5.08 0.73
CA LEU A 251 12.70 -5.24 -0.42
C LEU A 251 14.16 -5.38 0.05
N ASN A 252 14.61 -6.64 0.16
CA ASN A 252 15.90 -7.01 0.76
C ASN A 252 17.04 -7.22 -0.26
N GLY A 253 16.75 -7.22 -1.56
CA GLY A 253 17.69 -7.51 -2.64
C GLY A 253 18.30 -6.26 -3.28
N GLU A 254 18.91 -6.45 -4.45
CA GLU A 254 19.39 -5.34 -5.28
C GLU A 254 18.19 -4.69 -5.99
N LEU A 255 17.98 -3.39 -5.74
CA LEU A 255 16.82 -2.68 -6.24
C LEU A 255 17.09 -2.04 -7.60
N ASN A 256 16.19 -2.29 -8.54
CA ASN A 256 16.19 -1.67 -9.85
C ASN A 256 14.86 -0.93 -10.07
N VAL A 257 14.90 0.40 -10.12
CA VAL A 257 13.71 1.22 -10.35
C VAL A 257 13.36 1.18 -11.84
N LEU A 258 12.33 0.43 -12.20
CA LEU A 258 11.84 0.32 -13.57
C LEU A 258 10.97 1.50 -13.96
N GLN A 259 10.26 2.09 -12.98
CA GLN A 259 9.37 3.22 -13.19
C GLN A 259 9.25 4.08 -11.93
N SER A 260 9.15 5.40 -12.11
CA SER A 260 8.92 6.38 -11.04
C SER A 260 8.22 7.62 -11.59
N ASP A 261 6.89 7.64 -11.52
CA ASP A 261 6.05 8.71 -12.03
C ASP A 261 5.36 9.49 -10.92
N TYR A 262 5.09 10.77 -11.18
CA TYR A 262 4.34 11.64 -10.28
C TYR A 262 3.32 12.46 -11.07
N HIS A 263 2.07 12.47 -10.60
CA HIS A 263 0.99 13.28 -11.14
C HIS A 263 0.25 14.00 -10.01
N ALA A 264 0.02 15.30 -10.19
CA ALA A 264 -0.79 16.08 -9.26
C ALA A 264 -1.50 17.22 -10.01
N PRO A 265 -2.71 17.60 -9.58
CA PRO A 265 -3.50 16.96 -8.53
C PRO A 265 -4.30 15.75 -9.06
N ILE A 266 -4.58 14.78 -8.20
CA ILE A 266 -5.67 13.82 -8.41
C ILE A 266 -6.61 13.88 -7.18
N SER A 267 -7.83 14.34 -7.39
CA SER A 267 -8.66 14.91 -6.32
C SER A 267 -7.89 16.00 -5.53
N ASN A 268 -7.53 15.75 -4.28
CA ASN A 268 -6.78 16.65 -3.39
C ASN A 268 -5.34 16.17 -3.12
N THR A 269 -4.83 15.22 -3.91
CA THR A 269 -3.62 14.47 -3.58
C THR A 269 -2.56 14.55 -4.66
N GLY A 270 -1.29 14.61 -4.23
CA GLY A 270 -0.14 14.30 -5.08
C GLY A 270 0.03 12.80 -5.23
N ALA A 271 -0.08 12.27 -6.45
CA ALA A 271 -0.03 10.83 -6.69
C ALA A 271 1.31 10.39 -7.29
N GLY A 272 2.07 9.64 -6.50
CA GLY A 272 3.24 8.92 -6.97
C GLY A 272 2.88 7.49 -7.39
N THR A 273 3.59 6.97 -8.39
CA THR A 273 3.56 5.57 -8.80
C THR A 273 4.98 5.08 -9.04
N MET A 274 5.43 4.02 -8.37
CA MET A 274 6.75 3.42 -8.61
C MET A 274 6.65 1.92 -8.84
N LEU A 275 7.51 1.41 -9.73
CA LEU A 275 7.77 -0.01 -9.93
C LEU A 275 9.24 -0.28 -9.65
N ILE A 276 9.50 -1.14 -8.66
CA ILE A 276 10.84 -1.48 -8.18
C ILE A 276 10.99 -2.99 -8.31
N GLU A 277 11.95 -3.42 -9.10
CA GLU A 277 12.35 -4.82 -9.18
C GLU A 277 13.34 -5.15 -8.05
N ASN A 278 13.17 -6.31 -7.42
CA ASN A 278 14.00 -6.81 -6.33
C ASN A 278 14.77 -8.06 -6.78
N LYS A 279 16.08 -7.92 -7.02
CA LYS A 279 16.95 -8.99 -7.53
C LYS A 279 17.73 -9.71 -6.45
#